data_AF-G9L4K0-F1
#
_entry.id   AF-G9L4K0-F1
#
_cell.length_a   1.000
_cell.length_b   1.000
_cell.length_c   1.000
_cell.angle_alpha   90.00
_cell.angle_beta   90.00
_cell.angle_gamma   90.00
#
_symmetry.space_group_name_H-M   'P 1'
#
loop_
_entity.id
_entity.type
_entity.pdbx_description
1 polymer ?
#
loop_
_entity_poly.entity_id
_entity_poly.type
_entity_poly.pdbx_seq_one_letter_code
_entity_poly.pdbx_strand_id
1 'polypeptide(L)'
;MDPECSQLLPALCAVLADPRQPMVDDTCLEKLLDWFKTITEAGSSLLLLQENPCLVELLCHVLKPQDLSSRVLSFSLRLTGVFAAQEDCFQYLQQGELLPRLFGEAGPLGGAAWTAPTVRSGWIQGLRSLAQHPSALHFLADCGAVDTIFSLQGDSSLFVASAAGQLLVHILSLSMRGPAEGPPSLQADDWPPCAQKIVGHIEESLRSTATPQITQALNVLTTTFSHCHDPWTQVLWVQLHPLVAALLQKDPVPAAHSLVDLLLSVARSPGLSSSSCGLWETLAQTLSHLSPTQAGLLALGILKLQDCPQALRAQAFAVLLQPLACVLQATAQGPGPSGLLDSTAADSVTADMLLPSKAACVGLLCQTLAHLELLLP
;
A
#
# COMPACT_ATOMS: atom_id res chain seq x y z
N MET A 1 17.19 -22.28 21.70
CA MET A 1 15.94 -23.09 21.71
C MET A 1 16.01 -24.08 22.86
N ASP A 2 14.88 -24.40 23.49
CA ASP A 2 14.82 -25.44 24.53
C ASP A 2 15.15 -26.82 23.93
N PRO A 3 16.03 -27.63 24.54
CA PRO A 3 16.37 -28.97 24.05
C PRO A 3 15.16 -29.90 23.87
N GLU A 4 14.11 -29.77 24.69
CA GLU A 4 12.89 -30.58 24.53
C GLU A 4 12.16 -30.24 23.23
N CYS A 5 12.07 -28.95 22.89
CA CYS A 5 11.50 -28.51 21.62
C CYS A 5 12.34 -29.01 20.43
N SER A 6 13.67 -28.96 20.52
CA SER A 6 14.56 -29.47 19.48
C SER A 6 14.32 -30.96 19.19
N GLN A 7 14.05 -31.76 20.23
CA GLN A 7 13.76 -33.19 20.07
C GLN A 7 12.42 -33.48 19.40
N LEU A 8 11.44 -32.57 19.53
CA LEU A 8 10.12 -32.72 18.93
C LEU A 8 10.04 -32.22 17.47
N LEU A 9 10.95 -31.33 17.06
CA LEU A 9 10.96 -30.74 15.72
C LEU A 9 10.94 -31.76 14.58
N PRO A 10 11.72 -32.86 14.59
CA PRO A 10 11.68 -33.85 13.51
C PRO A 10 10.31 -34.50 13.36
N ALA A 11 9.67 -34.86 14.48
CA ALA A 11 8.33 -35.46 14.45
C ALA A 11 7.27 -34.46 13.95
N LEU A 12 7.38 -33.19 14.37
CA LEU A 12 6.52 -32.12 13.89
C LEU A 12 6.66 -31.90 12.38
N CYS A 13 7.91 -31.84 11.88
CA CYS A 13 8.18 -31.69 10.44
C CYS A 13 7.62 -32.87 9.64
N ALA A 14 7.74 -34.10 10.16
CA ALA A 14 7.18 -35.28 9.53
C ALA A 14 5.64 -35.22 9.45
N VAL A 15 4.96 -34.72 10.50
CA VAL A 15 3.51 -34.53 10.50
C VAL A 15 3.10 -33.46 9.49
N LEU A 16 3.82 -32.33 9.43
CA LEU A 16 3.53 -31.26 8.47
C LEU A 16 3.75 -31.71 7.02
N ALA A 17 4.73 -32.57 6.77
CA ALA A 17 5.04 -33.10 5.45
C ALA A 17 4.10 -34.23 4.98
N ASP A 18 3.35 -34.88 5.87
CA ASP A 18 2.47 -36.00 5.50
C ASP A 18 1.06 -35.50 5.12
N PRO A 19 0.66 -35.55 3.83
CA PRO A 19 -0.64 -35.06 3.36
C PRO A 19 -1.83 -35.86 3.90
N ARG A 20 -1.58 -37.04 4.51
CA ARG A 20 -2.62 -37.91 5.09
C ARG A 20 -2.99 -37.53 6.52
N GLN A 21 -2.20 -36.67 7.16
CA GLN A 21 -2.46 -36.25 8.54
C GLN A 21 -3.70 -35.36 8.60
N PRO A 22 -4.49 -35.43 9.69
CA PRO A 22 -5.67 -34.59 9.85
C PRO A 22 -5.27 -33.11 9.76
N MET A 23 -6.16 -32.29 9.19
CA MET A 23 -5.93 -30.88 8.95
C MET A 23 -5.36 -30.19 10.20
N VAL A 24 -4.10 -29.74 10.13
CA VAL A 24 -3.51 -28.86 11.15
C VAL A 24 -4.33 -27.58 11.18
N ASP A 25 -4.75 -27.14 12.37
CA ASP A 25 -5.51 -25.90 12.54
C ASP A 25 -4.64 -24.68 12.21
N ASP A 26 -5.23 -23.65 11.61
CA ASP A 26 -4.51 -22.41 11.26
C ASP A 26 -3.92 -21.76 12.51
N THR A 27 -4.64 -21.79 13.63
CA THR A 27 -4.17 -21.27 14.92
C THR A 27 -2.86 -21.95 15.36
N CYS A 28 -2.70 -23.25 15.10
CA CYS A 28 -1.48 -23.97 15.46
C CYS A 28 -0.30 -23.54 14.59
N LEU A 29 -0.51 -23.38 13.28
CA LEU A 29 0.53 -22.91 12.35
C LEU A 29 0.96 -21.48 12.65
N GLU A 30 0.02 -20.59 12.97
CA GLU A 30 0.34 -19.21 13.38
C GLU A 30 1.17 -19.18 14.67
N LYS A 31 0.77 -19.94 15.71
CA LYS A 31 1.53 -20.03 16.96
C LYS A 31 2.93 -20.59 16.74
N LEU A 32 3.08 -21.56 15.84
CA LEU A 32 4.38 -22.11 15.50
C LEU A 32 5.25 -21.08 14.78
N LEU A 33 4.68 -20.29 13.85
CA LEU A 33 5.41 -19.18 13.22
C LEU A 33 5.85 -18.12 14.24
N ASP A 34 4.97 -17.72 15.15
CA ASP A 34 5.31 -16.71 16.17
C ASP A 34 6.39 -17.22 17.14
N TRP A 35 6.36 -18.52 17.46
CA TRP A 35 7.43 -19.16 18.22
C TRP A 35 8.77 -19.13 17.47
N PHE A 36 8.78 -19.48 16.17
CA PHE A 36 10.00 -19.39 15.36
C PHE A 36 10.52 -17.96 15.26
N LYS A 37 9.65 -16.96 15.04
CA LYS A 37 10.05 -15.54 15.04
C LYS A 37 10.74 -15.15 16.33
N THR A 38 10.15 -15.52 17.48
CA THR A 38 10.72 -15.24 18.80
C THR A 38 12.11 -15.86 18.96
N ILE A 39 12.31 -17.08 18.46
CA ILE A 39 13.63 -17.75 18.51
C ILE A 39 14.64 -17.06 17.60
N THR A 40 14.25 -16.72 16.37
CA THR A 40 15.14 -16.08 15.39
C THR A 40 15.46 -14.62 15.72
N GLU A 41 14.56 -13.93 16.44
CA GLU A 41 14.82 -12.58 16.96
C GLU A 41 15.79 -12.61 18.15
N ALA A 42 15.72 -13.65 18.99
CA ALA A 42 16.58 -13.81 20.16
C ALA A 42 17.94 -14.48 19.87
N GLY A 43 18.12 -15.08 18.69
CA GLY A 43 19.29 -15.90 18.37
C GLY A 43 19.63 -15.95 16.88
N SER A 44 20.53 -16.85 16.50
CA SER A 44 20.91 -17.05 15.09
C SER A 44 20.00 -18.08 14.42
N SER A 45 19.34 -17.64 13.33
CA SER A 45 18.54 -18.48 12.45
C SER A 45 19.41 -19.52 11.75
N LEU A 46 20.66 -19.17 11.41
CA LEU A 46 21.61 -20.08 10.79
C LEU A 46 21.97 -21.24 11.72
N LEU A 47 22.31 -20.95 12.98
CA LEU A 47 22.59 -22.00 13.97
C LEU A 47 21.37 -22.89 14.19
N LEU A 48 20.17 -22.31 14.26
CA LEU A 48 18.93 -23.08 14.40
C LEU A 48 18.76 -24.09 13.26
N LEU A 49 18.98 -23.69 12.00
CA LEU A 49 18.89 -24.58 10.85
C LEU A 49 19.99 -25.64 10.82
N GLN A 50 21.22 -25.29 11.23
CA GLN A 50 22.34 -26.23 11.30
C GLN A 50 22.15 -27.30 12.37
N GLU A 51 21.61 -26.93 13.53
CA GLU A 51 21.32 -27.87 14.63
C GLU A 51 20.08 -28.72 14.36
N ASN A 52 19.15 -28.25 13.51
CA ASN A 52 17.86 -28.89 13.26
C ASN A 52 17.62 -29.08 11.75
N PRO A 53 18.33 -30.01 11.09
CA PRO A 53 18.27 -30.21 9.64
C PRO A 53 16.87 -30.57 9.12
N CYS A 54 16.01 -31.14 9.98
CA CYS A 54 14.61 -31.43 9.65
C CYS A 54 13.81 -30.20 9.15
N LEU A 55 14.19 -28.99 9.55
CA LEU A 55 13.57 -27.75 9.07
C LEU A 55 13.89 -27.51 7.60
N VAL A 56 15.16 -27.68 7.22
CA VAL A 56 15.59 -27.57 5.82
C VAL A 56 14.98 -28.70 4.98
N GLU A 57 14.89 -29.90 5.52
CA GLU A 57 14.23 -31.04 4.88
C GLU A 57 12.73 -30.79 4.63
N LEU A 58 12.03 -30.17 5.58
CA LEU A 58 10.63 -29.75 5.41
C LEU A 58 10.50 -28.75 4.25
N LEU A 59 11.37 -27.73 4.19
CA LEU A 59 11.37 -26.74 3.11
C LEU A 59 11.68 -27.36 1.74
N CYS A 60 12.61 -28.32 1.70
CA CYS A 60 12.86 -29.13 0.49
C CYS A 60 11.66 -29.98 0.11
N HIS A 61 10.95 -30.53 1.10
CA HIS A 61 9.82 -31.42 0.87
C HIS A 61 8.66 -30.68 0.20
N VAL A 62 8.39 -29.43 0.60
CA VAL A 62 7.27 -28.67 0.05
C VAL A 62 7.42 -28.28 -1.44
N LEU A 63 8.62 -28.45 -1.99
CA LEU A 63 8.91 -28.25 -3.42
C LEU A 63 8.59 -29.48 -4.28
N LYS A 64 8.23 -30.62 -3.68
CA LYS A 64 7.92 -31.84 -4.43
C LYS A 64 6.48 -31.76 -4.98
N PRO A 65 6.23 -32.26 -6.21
CA PRO A 65 4.88 -32.33 -6.77
C PRO A 65 4.07 -33.42 -6.03
N GLN A 66 3.48 -33.03 -4.91
CA GLN A 66 2.55 -33.82 -4.11
C GLN A 66 1.38 -32.92 -3.70
N ASP A 67 0.22 -33.51 -3.38
CA ASP A 67 -0.99 -32.81 -2.92
C ASP A 67 -0.80 -32.23 -1.51
N LEU A 68 0.15 -31.31 -1.36
CA LEU A 68 0.39 -30.59 -0.12
C LEU A 68 -0.74 -29.60 0.13
N SER A 69 -1.15 -29.53 1.38
CA SER A 69 -2.10 -28.52 1.85
C SER A 69 -1.56 -27.11 1.55
N SER A 70 -2.37 -26.27 0.90
CA SER A 70 -2.10 -24.84 0.67
C SER A 70 -1.69 -24.10 1.95
N ARG A 71 -2.15 -24.57 3.11
CA ARG A 71 -1.82 -23.98 4.42
C ARG A 71 -0.41 -24.35 4.88
N VAL A 72 0.02 -25.59 4.68
CA VAL A 72 1.41 -26.02 4.98
C VAL A 72 2.39 -25.34 4.05
N LEU A 73 2.03 -25.20 2.77
CA LEU A 73 2.85 -24.45 1.81
C LEU A 73 2.96 -22.97 2.19
N SER A 74 1.84 -22.31 2.50
CA SER A 74 1.83 -20.93 3.01
C SER A 74 2.69 -20.77 4.26
N PHE A 75 2.53 -21.67 5.24
CA PHE A 75 3.33 -21.73 6.45
C PHE A 75 4.83 -21.85 6.12
N SER A 76 5.20 -22.74 5.21
CA SER A 76 6.60 -22.99 4.85
C SER A 76 7.24 -21.80 4.13
N LEU A 77 6.49 -21.11 3.27
CA LEU A 77 6.95 -19.86 2.63
C LEU A 77 7.21 -18.77 3.68
N ARG A 78 6.29 -18.60 4.63
CA ARG A 78 6.43 -17.63 5.72
C ARG A 78 7.59 -17.98 6.65
N LEU A 79 7.73 -19.25 7.00
CA LEU A 79 8.81 -19.74 7.84
C LEU A 79 10.17 -19.53 7.17
N THR A 80 10.27 -19.80 5.86
CA THR A 80 11.48 -19.50 5.08
C THR A 80 11.81 -18.02 5.14
N GLY A 81 10.80 -17.15 5.02
CA GLY A 81 10.96 -15.71 5.18
C GLY A 81 11.48 -15.31 6.56
N VAL A 82 10.99 -15.94 7.62
CA VAL A 82 11.46 -15.71 9.00
C VAL A 82 12.93 -16.10 9.16
N PHE A 83 13.33 -17.28 8.66
CA PHE A 83 14.74 -17.69 8.72
C PHE A 83 15.65 -16.80 7.88
N ALA A 84 15.19 -16.41 6.69
CA ALA A 84 15.93 -15.59 5.75
C ALA A 84 15.87 -14.09 6.07
N ALA A 85 15.29 -13.69 7.21
CA ALA A 85 15.32 -12.30 7.67
C ALA A 85 16.73 -11.87 8.13
N GLN A 86 17.55 -12.83 8.59
CA GLN A 86 18.97 -12.61 8.91
C GLN A 86 19.83 -12.93 7.69
N GLU A 87 20.77 -12.04 7.37
CA GLU A 87 21.52 -12.08 6.11
C GLU A 87 22.44 -13.31 5.98
N ASP A 88 23.02 -13.81 7.07
CA ASP A 88 23.85 -15.02 7.09
C ASP A 88 23.03 -16.28 6.75
N CYS A 89 21.84 -16.39 7.34
CA CYS A 89 20.89 -17.48 7.08
C CYS A 89 20.27 -17.37 5.68
N PHE A 90 19.97 -16.15 5.24
CA PHE A 90 19.55 -15.88 3.86
C PHE A 90 20.58 -16.41 2.86
N GLN A 91 21.86 -16.06 3.03
CA GLN A 91 22.94 -16.51 2.15
C GLN A 91 23.08 -18.04 2.16
N TYR A 92 22.97 -18.66 3.33
CA TYR A 92 22.96 -20.12 3.45
C TYR A 92 21.81 -20.78 2.65
N LEU A 93 20.59 -20.26 2.79
CA LEU A 93 19.42 -20.76 2.04
C LEU A 93 19.50 -20.46 0.53
N GLN A 94 20.10 -19.33 0.15
CA GLN A 94 20.33 -18.98 -1.25
C GLN A 94 21.37 -19.91 -1.90
N GLN A 95 22.48 -20.21 -1.21
CA GLN A 95 23.51 -21.13 -1.68
C GLN A 95 22.97 -22.56 -1.83
N GLY A 96 22.03 -22.97 -0.98
CA GLY A 96 21.29 -24.23 -1.10
C GLY A 96 20.19 -24.22 -2.18
N GLU A 97 20.09 -23.15 -2.98
CA GLU A 97 19.07 -22.93 -4.01
C GLU A 97 17.61 -23.00 -3.48
N LEU A 98 17.39 -22.86 -2.17
CA LEU A 98 16.06 -22.97 -1.60
C LEU A 98 15.22 -21.72 -1.85
N LEU A 99 15.80 -20.53 -1.69
CA LEU A 99 15.05 -19.28 -1.92
C LEU A 99 14.56 -19.13 -3.36
N PRO A 100 15.40 -19.32 -4.41
CA PRO A 100 14.93 -19.26 -5.79
C PRO A 100 13.87 -20.32 -6.10
N ARG A 101 13.99 -21.51 -5.50
CA ARG A 101 13.01 -22.59 -5.72
C ARG A 101 11.70 -22.34 -5.00
N LEU A 102 11.69 -21.77 -3.80
CA LEU A 102 10.46 -21.50 -3.04
C LEU A 102 9.74 -20.24 -3.50
N PHE A 103 10.47 -19.22 -3.92
CA PHE A 103 9.88 -17.93 -4.28
C PHE A 103 9.88 -17.64 -5.79
N GLY A 104 10.51 -18.47 -6.61
CA GLY A 104 10.50 -18.37 -8.08
C GLY A 104 9.55 -19.38 -8.76
N GLU A 105 9.68 -19.49 -10.09
CA GLU A 105 8.84 -20.33 -10.96
C GLU A 105 8.84 -21.82 -10.59
N ALA A 106 9.96 -22.33 -10.09
CA ALA A 106 10.07 -23.72 -9.66
C ALA A 106 9.26 -24.06 -8.39
N GLY A 107 8.70 -23.05 -7.74
CA GLY A 107 7.93 -23.18 -6.50
C GLY A 107 6.43 -23.07 -6.72
N PRO A 108 5.69 -22.37 -5.83
CA PRO A 108 4.25 -22.25 -5.95
C PRO A 108 3.84 -21.48 -7.20
N LEU A 109 4.65 -20.53 -7.69
CA LEU A 109 4.30 -19.63 -8.81
C LEU A 109 3.92 -20.38 -10.09
N GLY A 110 4.71 -21.39 -10.48
CA GLY A 110 4.44 -22.21 -11.67
C GLY A 110 3.43 -23.34 -11.45
N GLY A 111 2.88 -23.47 -10.23
CA GLY A 111 2.06 -24.62 -9.82
C GLY A 111 0.58 -24.31 -9.60
N ALA A 112 -0.25 -25.35 -9.56
CA ALA A 112 -1.69 -25.22 -9.28
C ALA A 112 -1.99 -24.58 -7.90
N ALA A 113 -1.07 -24.74 -6.95
CA ALA A 113 -1.18 -24.16 -5.61
C ALA A 113 -1.22 -22.63 -5.62
N TRP A 114 -0.67 -21.96 -6.65
CA TRP A 114 -0.73 -20.50 -6.78
C TRP A 114 -2.15 -19.95 -6.83
N THR A 115 -3.11 -20.76 -7.29
CA THR A 115 -4.52 -20.36 -7.40
C THR A 115 -5.17 -20.12 -6.04
N ALA A 116 -4.60 -20.65 -4.95
CA ALA A 116 -5.08 -20.43 -3.59
C ALA A 116 -4.62 -19.07 -3.04
N PRO A 117 -5.54 -18.18 -2.60
CA PRO A 117 -5.17 -16.87 -2.04
C PRO A 117 -4.32 -16.99 -0.78
N THR A 118 -4.47 -18.07 -0.02
CA THR A 118 -3.64 -18.39 1.15
C THR A 118 -2.17 -18.57 0.78
N VAL A 119 -1.87 -19.23 -0.35
CA VAL A 119 -0.49 -19.44 -0.83
C VAL A 119 0.11 -18.12 -1.28
N ARG A 120 -0.63 -17.33 -2.06
CA ARG A 120 -0.18 -15.98 -2.49
C ARG A 120 0.07 -15.06 -1.29
N SER A 121 -0.81 -15.09 -0.29
CA SER A 121 -0.61 -14.34 0.96
C SER A 121 0.63 -14.81 1.72
N GLY A 122 0.84 -16.12 1.84
CA GLY A 122 2.02 -16.69 2.47
C GLY A 122 3.32 -16.35 1.74
N TRP A 123 3.28 -16.33 0.40
CA TRP A 123 4.40 -15.92 -0.45
C TRP A 123 4.75 -14.44 -0.22
N ILE A 124 3.77 -13.53 -0.27
CA ILE A 124 3.98 -12.09 0.00
C ILE A 124 4.55 -11.89 1.41
N GLN A 125 3.98 -12.55 2.42
CA GLN A 125 4.43 -12.43 3.80
C GLN A 125 5.85 -12.99 3.99
N GLY A 126 6.18 -14.12 3.36
CA GLY A 126 7.53 -14.67 3.36
C GLY A 126 8.54 -13.71 2.74
N LEU A 127 8.22 -13.12 1.59
CA LEU A 127 9.07 -12.08 0.96
C LEU A 127 9.23 -10.85 1.84
N ARG A 128 8.16 -10.40 2.49
CA ARG A 128 8.22 -9.27 3.43
C ARG A 128 9.17 -9.56 4.60
N SER A 129 9.11 -10.77 5.15
CA SER A 129 9.95 -11.19 6.27
C SER A 129 11.42 -11.28 5.88
N LEU A 130 11.77 -11.79 4.69
CA LEU A 130 13.16 -11.87 4.24
C LEU A 130 13.74 -10.54 3.74
N ALA A 131 12.90 -9.62 3.28
CA ALA A 131 13.34 -8.32 2.77
C ALA A 131 13.74 -7.39 3.92
N GLN A 132 14.85 -7.68 4.61
CA GLN A 132 15.35 -6.88 5.74
C GLN A 132 16.78 -6.35 5.52
N HIS A 133 17.47 -6.82 4.48
CA HIS A 133 18.87 -6.55 4.23
C HIS A 133 19.17 -6.42 2.72
N PRO A 134 20.33 -5.86 2.32
CA PRO A 134 20.66 -5.60 0.92
C PRO A 134 20.70 -6.86 0.04
N SER A 135 21.23 -7.99 0.53
CA SER A 135 21.24 -9.24 -0.26
C SER A 135 19.84 -9.69 -0.69
N ALA A 136 18.81 -9.44 0.12
CA ALA A 136 17.43 -9.75 -0.23
C ALA A 136 16.91 -8.86 -1.37
N LEU A 137 17.32 -7.60 -1.44
CA LEU A 137 16.94 -6.70 -2.55
C LEU A 137 17.50 -7.19 -3.88
N HIS A 138 18.76 -7.63 -3.91
CA HIS A 138 19.37 -8.22 -5.11
C HIS A 138 18.60 -9.45 -5.56
N PHE A 139 18.30 -10.36 -4.64
CA PHE A 139 17.49 -11.53 -4.94
C PHE A 139 16.12 -11.19 -5.52
N LEU A 140 15.39 -10.22 -4.93
CA LEU A 140 14.08 -9.80 -5.41
C LEU A 140 14.14 -9.22 -6.83
N ALA A 141 15.21 -8.50 -7.17
CA ALA A 141 15.43 -7.96 -8.51
C ALA A 141 15.67 -9.08 -9.54
N ASP A 142 16.47 -10.07 -9.16
CA ASP A 142 16.96 -11.14 -10.05
C ASP A 142 15.94 -12.27 -10.26
N CYS A 143 15.14 -12.59 -9.24
CA CYS A 143 14.22 -13.73 -9.29
C CYS A 143 12.84 -13.42 -9.92
N GLY A 144 12.61 -12.19 -10.40
CA GLY A 144 11.33 -11.76 -10.98
C GLY A 144 10.21 -11.56 -9.96
N ALA A 145 10.53 -11.57 -8.66
CA ALA A 145 9.53 -11.39 -7.59
C ALA A 145 8.84 -10.02 -7.68
N VAL A 146 9.58 -8.96 -8.01
CA VAL A 146 9.01 -7.61 -8.15
C VAL A 146 7.91 -7.56 -9.21
N ASP A 147 8.15 -8.19 -10.37
CA ASP A 147 7.19 -8.26 -11.48
C ASP A 147 5.95 -9.08 -11.10
N THR A 148 6.14 -10.14 -10.31
CA THR A 148 5.04 -10.92 -9.72
C THR A 148 4.22 -10.08 -8.75
N ILE A 149 4.86 -9.27 -7.90
CA ILE A 149 4.16 -8.38 -6.94
C ILE A 149 3.30 -7.35 -7.67
N PHE A 150 3.78 -6.79 -8.80
CA PHE A 150 2.96 -5.89 -9.63
C PHE A 150 1.68 -6.56 -10.10
N SER A 151 1.79 -7.80 -10.59
CA SER A 151 0.63 -8.58 -11.03
C SER A 151 -0.36 -8.84 -9.87
N LEU A 152 0.16 -9.06 -8.66
CA LEU A 152 -0.67 -9.30 -7.47
C LEU A 152 -1.44 -8.06 -6.97
N GLN A 153 -1.08 -6.84 -7.39
CA GLN A 153 -1.91 -5.65 -7.08
C GLN A 153 -3.30 -5.72 -7.73
N GLY A 154 -3.46 -6.52 -8.80
CA GLY A 154 -4.73 -6.80 -9.46
C GLY A 154 -5.43 -8.06 -8.97
N ASP A 155 -5.01 -8.67 -7.85
CA ASP A 155 -5.58 -9.93 -7.39
C ASP A 155 -7.07 -9.82 -7.02
N SER A 156 -7.82 -10.87 -7.32
CA SER A 156 -9.21 -11.05 -6.91
C SER A 156 -9.44 -10.94 -5.40
N SER A 157 -8.46 -11.33 -4.59
CA SER A 157 -8.47 -11.17 -3.14
C SER A 157 -7.95 -9.80 -2.75
N LEU A 158 -8.82 -8.96 -2.18
CA LEU A 158 -8.46 -7.63 -1.68
C LEU A 158 -7.31 -7.68 -0.65
N PHE A 159 -7.22 -8.75 0.13
CA PHE A 159 -6.14 -8.94 1.11
C PHE A 159 -4.79 -9.18 0.42
N VAL A 160 -4.77 -9.98 -0.67
CA VAL A 160 -3.55 -10.23 -1.45
C VAL A 160 -3.12 -8.97 -2.18
N ALA A 161 -4.06 -8.27 -2.84
CA ALA A 161 -3.78 -7.02 -3.54
C ALA A 161 -3.24 -5.93 -2.60
N SER A 162 -3.85 -5.77 -1.43
CA SER A 162 -3.38 -4.83 -0.41
C SER A 162 -2.00 -5.22 0.12
N ALA A 163 -1.78 -6.50 0.46
CA ALA A 163 -0.50 -6.99 0.95
C ALA A 163 0.63 -6.82 -0.09
N ALA A 164 0.33 -6.98 -1.38
CA ALA A 164 1.27 -6.73 -2.48
C ALA A 164 1.70 -5.25 -2.51
N GLY A 165 0.73 -4.32 -2.44
CA GLY A 165 1.03 -2.89 -2.33
C GLY A 165 1.88 -2.55 -1.10
N GLN A 166 1.56 -3.12 0.06
CA GLN A 166 2.35 -2.94 1.29
C GLN A 166 3.77 -3.51 1.19
N LEU A 167 3.96 -4.60 0.43
CA LEU A 167 5.28 -5.15 0.16
C LEU A 167 6.10 -4.26 -0.79
N LEU A 168 5.48 -3.65 -1.81
CA LEU A 168 6.16 -2.68 -2.68
C LEU A 168 6.69 -1.49 -1.87
N VAL A 169 5.87 -0.94 -0.96
CA VAL A 169 6.31 0.17 -0.09
C VAL A 169 7.48 -0.26 0.80
N HIS A 170 7.41 -1.47 1.35
CA HIS A 170 8.48 -2.02 2.18
C HIS A 170 9.79 -2.19 1.40
N ILE A 171 9.74 -2.77 0.20
CA ILE A 171 10.92 -2.94 -0.68
C ILE A 171 11.47 -1.59 -1.12
N LEU A 172 10.60 -0.63 -1.47
CA LEU A 172 11.02 0.71 -1.86
C LEU A 172 11.72 1.42 -0.69
N SER A 173 11.12 1.41 0.50
CA SER A 173 11.73 1.99 1.70
C SER A 173 13.08 1.36 2.03
N LEU A 174 13.19 0.02 1.96
CA LEU A 174 14.45 -0.68 2.18
C LEU A 174 15.51 -0.32 1.13
N SER A 175 15.12 -0.25 -0.15
CA SER A 175 16.02 0.12 -1.25
C SER A 175 16.60 1.52 -1.04
N MET A 176 15.77 2.45 -0.59
CA MET A 176 16.17 3.84 -0.38
C MET A 176 16.90 4.08 0.95
N ARG A 177 17.00 3.07 1.83
CA ARG A 177 17.74 3.13 3.11
C ARG A 177 19.24 2.85 2.95
N GLY A 178 19.73 2.64 1.72
CA GLY A 178 21.12 2.29 1.43
C GLY A 178 22.17 3.31 1.95
N PRO A 179 23.45 2.91 2.07
CA PRO A 179 24.53 3.69 2.71
C PRO A 179 24.98 4.93 1.91
N ALA A 180 24.17 5.44 0.99
CA ALA A 180 24.52 6.60 0.19
C ALA A 180 24.57 7.85 1.09
N GLU A 181 25.79 8.25 1.47
CA GLU A 181 26.11 9.51 2.18
C GLU A 181 25.86 10.77 1.32
N GLY A 182 24.87 10.75 0.43
CA GLY A 182 24.55 11.86 -0.47
C GLY A 182 23.06 12.16 -0.49
N PRO A 183 22.66 13.43 -0.76
CA PRO A 183 21.26 13.74 -1.00
C PRO A 183 20.76 12.91 -2.20
N PRO A 184 19.56 12.30 -2.10
CA PRO A 184 19.01 11.48 -3.18
C PRO A 184 18.96 12.30 -4.48
N SER A 185 19.52 11.76 -5.56
CA SER A 185 19.54 12.45 -6.85
C SER A 185 18.18 12.30 -7.55
N LEU A 186 17.81 13.32 -8.32
CA LEU A 186 16.64 13.32 -9.20
C LEU A 186 16.83 12.44 -10.45
N GLN A 187 18.04 11.91 -10.68
CA GLN A 187 18.32 11.09 -11.85
C GLN A 187 17.99 9.62 -11.54
N ALA A 188 17.00 9.08 -12.27
CA ALA A 188 16.51 7.72 -12.06
C ALA A 188 17.62 6.65 -12.23
N ASP A 189 18.65 6.92 -13.03
CA ASP A 189 19.76 5.99 -13.30
C ASP A 189 20.62 5.68 -12.06
N ASP A 190 20.55 6.52 -11.01
CA ASP A 190 21.31 6.33 -9.76
C ASP A 190 20.55 5.47 -8.73
N TRP A 191 19.27 5.18 -8.97
CA TRP A 191 18.44 4.49 -8.00
C TRP A 191 18.75 2.97 -7.97
N PRO A 192 18.60 2.30 -6.82
CA PRO A 192 18.75 0.85 -6.76
C PRO A 192 17.77 0.13 -7.71
N PRO A 193 18.13 -1.05 -8.28
CA PRO A 193 17.32 -1.73 -9.30
C PRO A 193 15.86 -1.97 -8.91
N CYS A 194 15.61 -2.38 -7.65
CA CYS A 194 14.25 -2.55 -7.14
C CYS A 194 13.49 -1.22 -7.09
N ALA A 195 14.12 -0.14 -6.64
CA ALA A 195 13.49 1.17 -6.59
C ALA A 195 13.16 1.69 -7.99
N GLN A 196 14.08 1.53 -8.95
CA GLN A 196 13.85 1.87 -10.37
C GLN A 196 12.64 1.11 -10.95
N LYS A 197 12.60 -0.21 -10.78
CA LYS A 197 11.47 -1.04 -11.25
C LYS A 197 10.15 -0.59 -10.63
N ILE A 198 10.11 -0.38 -9.32
CA ILE A 198 8.89 0.00 -8.59
C ILE A 198 8.40 1.38 -9.03
N VAL A 199 9.28 2.38 -9.12
CA VAL A 199 8.88 3.72 -9.57
C VAL A 199 8.46 3.72 -11.03
N GLY A 200 9.18 3.02 -11.90
CA GLY A 200 8.76 2.87 -13.30
C GLY A 200 7.36 2.29 -13.44
N HIS A 201 7.04 1.24 -12.67
CA HIS A 201 5.69 0.66 -12.63
C HIS A 201 4.62 1.61 -12.10
N ILE A 202 4.93 2.38 -11.04
CA ILE A 202 4.02 3.41 -10.52
C ILE A 202 3.74 4.46 -11.60
N GLU A 203 4.78 4.94 -12.29
CA GLU A 203 4.60 5.93 -13.34
C GLU A 203 3.75 5.41 -14.50
N GLU A 204 4.01 4.17 -14.96
CA GLU A 204 3.19 3.52 -15.99
C GLU A 204 1.74 3.38 -15.54
N SER A 205 1.52 2.95 -14.30
CA SER A 205 0.19 2.78 -13.72
C SER A 205 -0.57 4.11 -13.59
N LEU A 206 0.10 5.22 -13.28
CA LEU A 206 -0.50 6.56 -13.26
C LEU A 206 -0.85 7.06 -14.68
N ARG A 207 -0.08 6.68 -15.69
CA ARG A 207 -0.36 7.00 -17.10
C ARG A 207 -1.48 6.15 -17.70
N SER A 208 -1.81 5.02 -17.07
CA SER A 208 -2.87 4.11 -17.52
C SER A 208 -4.22 4.80 -17.69
N THR A 209 -5.07 4.19 -18.51
CA THR A 209 -6.50 4.52 -18.64
C THR A 209 -7.37 3.66 -17.70
N ALA A 210 -6.83 2.60 -17.12
CA ALA A 210 -7.58 1.70 -16.25
C ALA A 210 -7.62 2.26 -14.82
N THR A 211 -8.81 2.68 -14.37
CA THR A 211 -9.02 3.19 -13.01
C THR A 211 -8.47 2.29 -11.91
N PRO A 212 -8.60 0.93 -11.95
CA PRO A 212 -8.01 0.07 -10.93
C PRO A 212 -6.47 0.18 -10.83
N GLN A 213 -5.76 0.31 -11.96
CA GLN A 213 -4.30 0.45 -11.96
C GLN A 213 -3.88 1.79 -11.37
N ILE A 214 -4.57 2.87 -11.74
CA ILE A 214 -4.37 4.20 -11.15
C ILE A 214 -4.62 4.15 -9.64
N THR A 215 -5.74 3.54 -9.20
CA THR A 215 -6.07 3.36 -7.78
C THR A 215 -4.95 2.65 -7.02
N GLN A 216 -4.39 1.57 -7.57
CA GLN A 216 -3.32 0.82 -6.90
C GLN A 216 -2.02 1.64 -6.78
N ALA A 217 -1.64 2.37 -7.84
CA ALA A 217 -0.48 3.25 -7.80
C ALA A 217 -0.66 4.36 -6.75
N LEU A 218 -1.83 5.00 -6.72
CA LEU A 218 -2.16 6.02 -5.72
C LEU A 218 -2.12 5.43 -4.30
N ASN A 219 -2.66 4.22 -4.07
CA ASN A 219 -2.63 3.58 -2.75
C ASN A 219 -1.20 3.26 -2.27
N VAL A 220 -0.32 2.80 -3.17
CA VAL A 220 1.10 2.59 -2.86
C VAL A 220 1.75 3.91 -2.45
N LEU A 221 1.53 4.98 -3.22
CA LEU A 221 2.08 6.30 -2.90
C LEU A 221 1.53 6.85 -1.58
N THR A 222 0.22 6.77 -1.36
CA THR A 222 -0.40 7.20 -0.10
C THR A 222 0.25 6.51 1.09
N THR A 223 0.47 5.21 0.99
CA THR A 223 1.15 4.40 2.02
C THR A 223 2.62 4.80 2.19
N THR A 224 3.33 5.07 1.09
CA THR A 224 4.72 5.57 1.14
C THR A 224 4.81 6.89 1.89
N PHE A 225 3.97 7.87 1.54
CA PHE A 225 4.02 9.20 2.18
C PHE A 225 3.47 9.23 3.61
N SER A 226 2.59 8.28 3.98
CA SER A 226 2.07 8.17 5.34
C SER A 226 3.04 7.50 6.32
N HIS A 227 3.97 6.67 5.84
CA HIS A 227 4.86 5.88 6.70
C HIS A 227 6.34 6.21 6.55
N CYS A 228 6.75 6.91 5.49
CA CYS A 228 8.13 7.32 5.25
C CYS A 228 8.22 8.86 5.27
N HIS A 229 9.19 9.38 6.01
CA HIS A 229 9.46 10.82 6.11
C HIS A 229 10.92 11.15 5.77
N ASP A 230 11.54 10.28 4.98
CA ASP A 230 12.94 10.39 4.61
C ASP A 230 13.12 11.39 3.45
N PRO A 231 14.33 11.97 3.27
CA PRO A 231 14.61 12.95 2.22
C PRO A 231 14.27 12.50 0.79
N TRP A 232 14.31 11.19 0.52
CA TRP A 232 14.01 10.64 -0.81
C TRP A 232 12.52 10.76 -1.18
N THR A 233 11.62 10.89 -0.20
CA THR A 233 10.20 11.11 -0.46
C THR A 233 9.95 12.42 -1.18
N GLN A 234 10.78 13.44 -0.93
CA GLN A 234 10.73 14.70 -1.67
C GLN A 234 11.07 14.51 -3.14
N VAL A 235 12.14 13.76 -3.42
CA VAL A 235 12.57 13.44 -4.79
C VAL A 235 11.49 12.64 -5.51
N LEU A 236 10.92 11.63 -4.84
CA LEU A 236 9.81 10.84 -5.36
C LEU A 236 8.60 11.73 -5.72
N TRP A 237 8.23 12.68 -4.84
CA TRP A 237 7.12 13.59 -5.11
C TRP A 237 7.40 14.49 -6.31
N VAL A 238 8.59 15.10 -6.39
CA VAL A 238 8.98 15.95 -7.54
C VAL A 238 8.83 15.20 -8.85
N GLN A 239 9.24 13.93 -8.88
CA GLN A 239 9.17 13.09 -10.08
C GLN A 239 7.73 12.70 -10.45
N LEU A 240 6.89 12.36 -9.47
CA LEU A 240 5.54 11.83 -9.72
C LEU A 240 4.45 12.90 -9.77
N HIS A 241 4.70 14.07 -9.20
CA HIS A 241 3.73 15.17 -9.13
C HIS A 241 3.13 15.55 -10.50
N PRO A 242 3.90 15.68 -11.60
CA PRO A 242 3.32 15.99 -12.91
C PRO A 242 2.33 14.93 -13.40
N LEU A 243 2.57 13.65 -13.08
CA LEU A 243 1.69 12.54 -13.45
C LEU A 243 0.40 12.57 -12.62
N VAL A 244 0.51 12.88 -11.32
CA VAL A 244 -0.63 13.06 -10.43
C VAL A 244 -1.48 14.26 -10.88
N ALA A 245 -0.85 15.39 -11.21
CA ALA A 245 -1.54 16.58 -11.71
C ALA A 245 -2.24 16.31 -13.06
N ALA A 246 -1.66 15.48 -13.93
CA ALA A 246 -2.28 15.10 -15.20
C ALA A 246 -3.58 14.30 -15.02
N LEU A 247 -3.80 13.63 -13.87
CA LEU A 247 -5.06 12.95 -13.57
C LEU A 247 -6.23 13.92 -13.41
N LEU A 248 -5.96 15.15 -12.94
CA LEU A 248 -6.98 16.19 -12.78
C LEU A 248 -7.48 16.75 -14.12
N GLN A 249 -6.69 16.57 -15.19
CA GLN A 249 -7.09 16.99 -16.54
C GLN A 249 -8.06 16.00 -17.20
N LYS A 250 -8.33 14.85 -16.56
CA LYS A 250 -9.28 13.84 -17.04
C LYS A 250 -10.67 14.13 -16.47
N ASP A 251 -11.70 14.02 -17.31
CA ASP A 251 -13.10 14.16 -16.92
C ASP A 251 -13.89 12.87 -17.26
N PRO A 252 -14.41 12.13 -16.26
CA PRO A 252 -14.29 12.36 -14.82
C PRO A 252 -12.90 12.03 -14.27
N VAL A 253 -12.53 12.64 -13.13
CA VAL A 253 -11.27 12.36 -12.43
C VAL A 253 -11.21 10.89 -12.00
N PRO A 254 -10.22 10.10 -12.46
CA PRO A 254 -10.11 8.70 -12.08
C PRO A 254 -9.67 8.56 -10.62
N ALA A 255 -10.19 7.55 -9.93
CA ALA A 255 -9.77 7.20 -8.57
C ALA A 255 -9.80 8.37 -7.57
N ALA A 256 -10.78 9.28 -7.70
CA ALA A 256 -10.87 10.53 -6.96
C ALA A 256 -10.61 10.40 -5.44
N HIS A 257 -11.18 9.38 -4.78
CA HIS A 257 -10.96 9.15 -3.34
C HIS A 257 -9.49 8.83 -3.02
N SER A 258 -8.85 7.93 -3.78
CA SER A 258 -7.44 7.60 -3.61
C SER A 258 -6.52 8.79 -3.91
N LEU A 259 -6.91 9.66 -4.84
CA LEU A 259 -6.19 10.91 -5.13
C LEU A 259 -6.27 11.88 -3.95
N VAL A 260 -7.46 12.05 -3.37
CA VAL A 260 -7.65 12.86 -2.15
C VAL A 260 -6.79 12.33 -1.00
N ASP A 261 -6.80 11.01 -0.77
CA ASP A 261 -5.98 10.40 0.28
C ASP A 261 -4.49 10.63 0.07
N LEU A 262 -4.01 10.50 -1.18
CA LEU A 262 -2.61 10.77 -1.52
C LEU A 262 -2.24 12.21 -1.20
N LEU A 263 -3.00 13.18 -1.71
CA LEU A 263 -2.68 14.60 -1.55
C LEU A 263 -2.69 15.02 -0.08
N LEU A 264 -3.62 14.49 0.71
CA LEU A 264 -3.65 14.73 2.15
C LEU A 264 -2.49 14.07 2.88
N SER A 265 -2.07 12.87 2.47
CA SER A 265 -0.89 12.21 3.04
C SER A 265 0.38 12.99 2.75
N VAL A 266 0.59 13.42 1.50
CA VAL A 266 1.73 14.24 1.08
C VAL A 266 1.76 15.58 1.82
N ALA A 267 0.61 16.23 1.98
CA ALA A 267 0.52 17.52 2.68
C ALA A 267 0.79 17.43 4.19
N ARG A 268 0.70 16.24 4.77
CA ARG A 268 1.07 15.96 6.17
C ARG A 268 2.53 15.52 6.31
N SER A 269 3.23 15.22 5.22
CA SER A 269 4.63 14.77 5.26
C SER A 269 5.56 15.95 5.56
N PRO A 270 6.38 15.88 6.62
CA PRO A 270 7.31 16.95 6.99
C PRO A 270 8.35 17.18 5.89
N GLY A 271 8.56 18.43 5.48
CA GLY A 271 9.51 18.84 4.43
C GLY A 271 8.89 19.04 3.03
N LEU A 272 7.73 18.42 2.77
CA LEU A 272 6.97 18.62 1.52
C LEU A 272 5.99 19.79 1.63
N SER A 273 5.46 20.06 2.82
CA SER A 273 4.54 21.19 3.05
C SER A 273 5.22 22.56 2.95
N SER A 274 6.54 22.63 3.21
CA SER A 274 7.34 23.85 3.19
C SER A 274 8.06 24.10 1.86
N SER A 275 8.27 23.06 1.04
CA SER A 275 8.86 23.19 -0.29
C SER A 275 7.74 23.36 -1.32
N SER A 276 7.81 24.42 -2.13
CA SER A 276 6.81 24.80 -3.13
C SER A 276 6.79 23.86 -4.34
N CYS A 277 6.58 22.56 -4.13
CA CYS A 277 6.60 21.52 -5.16
C CYS A 277 5.22 21.30 -5.80
N GLY A 278 4.52 22.39 -6.14
CA GLY A 278 3.22 22.32 -6.84
C GLY A 278 2.04 21.74 -6.02
N LEU A 279 2.28 21.34 -4.76
CA LEU A 279 1.31 20.62 -3.94
C LEU A 279 0.05 21.46 -3.65
N TRP A 280 0.25 22.70 -3.21
CA TRP A 280 -0.86 23.60 -2.85
C TRP A 280 -1.70 23.98 -4.08
N GLU A 281 -1.07 24.21 -5.24
CA GLU A 281 -1.81 24.42 -6.49
C GLU A 281 -2.60 23.18 -6.89
N THR A 282 -2.02 21.99 -6.72
CA THR A 282 -2.70 20.72 -7.05
C THR A 282 -3.89 20.48 -6.13
N LEU A 283 -3.76 20.77 -4.83
CA LEU A 283 -4.88 20.72 -3.88
C LEU A 283 -6.00 21.69 -4.26
N ALA A 284 -5.65 22.93 -4.63
CA ALA A 284 -6.62 23.93 -5.07
C ALA A 284 -7.37 23.49 -6.34
N GLN A 285 -6.63 22.99 -7.33
CA GLN A 285 -7.18 22.46 -8.58
C GLN A 285 -8.08 21.24 -8.32
N THR A 286 -7.61 20.30 -7.52
CA THR A 286 -8.39 19.11 -7.15
C THR A 286 -9.71 19.51 -6.51
N LEU A 287 -9.67 20.44 -5.57
CA LEU A 287 -10.87 20.93 -4.88
C LEU A 287 -11.88 21.57 -5.84
N SER A 288 -11.42 22.22 -6.92
CA SER A 288 -12.30 22.79 -7.96
C SER A 288 -12.84 21.77 -8.98
N HIS A 289 -12.15 20.64 -9.19
CA HIS A 289 -12.51 19.65 -10.20
C HIS A 289 -13.31 18.47 -9.65
N LEU A 290 -13.26 18.22 -8.34
CA LEU A 290 -14.02 17.14 -7.71
C LEU A 290 -15.51 17.45 -7.61
N SER A 291 -16.33 16.40 -7.64
CA SER A 291 -17.77 16.55 -7.37
C SER A 291 -18.00 17.05 -5.94
N PRO A 292 -19.13 17.72 -5.64
CA PRO A 292 -19.42 18.22 -4.30
C PRO A 292 -19.37 17.14 -3.20
N THR A 293 -19.72 15.91 -3.54
CA THR A 293 -19.65 14.75 -2.63
C THR A 293 -18.23 14.31 -2.31
N GLN A 294 -17.29 14.47 -3.23
CA GLN A 294 -15.88 14.09 -3.09
C GLN A 294 -15.02 15.23 -2.52
N ALA A 295 -15.35 16.47 -2.92
CA ALA A 295 -14.65 17.67 -2.50
C ALA A 295 -14.74 17.93 -0.98
N GLY A 296 -15.81 17.48 -0.32
CA GLY A 296 -15.99 17.66 1.13
C GLY A 296 -14.92 17.00 2.00
N LEU A 297 -14.52 15.77 1.67
CA LEU A 297 -13.45 15.08 2.41
C LEU A 297 -12.09 15.78 2.24
N LEU A 298 -11.81 16.24 1.03
CA LEU A 298 -10.61 17.01 0.73
C LEU A 298 -10.62 18.35 1.48
N ALA A 299 -11.71 19.10 1.41
CA ALA A 299 -11.89 20.37 2.11
C ALA A 299 -11.68 20.21 3.62
N LEU A 300 -12.31 19.22 4.23
CA LEU A 300 -12.13 18.91 5.64
C LEU A 300 -10.68 18.55 5.98
N GLY A 301 -10.03 17.77 5.12
CA GLY A 301 -8.63 17.41 5.28
C GLY A 301 -7.70 18.63 5.24
N ILE A 302 -7.94 19.55 4.30
CA ILE A 302 -7.19 20.82 4.13
C ILE A 302 -7.26 21.68 5.39
N LEU A 303 -8.45 21.81 5.99
CA LEU A 303 -8.63 22.63 7.20
C LEU A 303 -7.85 22.10 8.42
N LYS A 304 -7.51 20.81 8.42
CA LYS A 304 -6.72 20.17 9.49
C LYS A 304 -5.20 20.26 9.26
N LEU A 305 -4.75 20.83 8.15
CA LEU A 305 -3.32 21.00 7.84
C LEU A 305 -2.76 22.23 8.55
N GLN A 306 -1.62 22.06 9.23
CA GLN A 306 -0.98 23.10 10.03
C GLN A 306 -0.43 24.26 9.16
N ASP A 307 0.25 23.94 8.05
CA ASP A 307 0.93 24.92 7.18
C ASP A 307 0.14 25.28 5.92
N CYS A 308 -1.19 25.11 5.93
CA CYS A 308 -2.01 25.39 4.74
C CYS A 308 -2.12 26.89 4.43
N PRO A 309 -1.89 27.33 3.18
CA PRO A 309 -2.11 28.71 2.76
C PRO A 309 -3.54 29.19 3.00
N GLN A 310 -3.70 30.45 3.41
CA GLN A 310 -5.01 31.02 3.76
C GLN A 310 -6.00 31.03 2.60
N ALA A 311 -5.52 31.25 1.37
CA ALA A 311 -6.37 31.20 0.17
C ALA A 311 -6.97 29.81 -0.04
N LEU A 312 -6.19 28.75 0.16
CA LEU A 312 -6.65 27.36 0.04
C LEU A 312 -7.61 27.00 1.18
N ARG A 313 -7.36 27.48 2.41
CA ARG A 313 -8.31 27.33 3.53
C ARG A 313 -9.65 27.99 3.20
N ALA A 314 -9.65 29.20 2.66
CA ALA A 314 -10.87 29.90 2.26
C ALA A 314 -11.64 29.14 1.18
N GLN A 315 -10.95 28.56 0.20
CA GLN A 315 -11.57 27.72 -0.82
C GLN A 315 -12.20 26.45 -0.22
N ALA A 316 -11.50 25.76 0.69
CA ALA A 316 -12.03 24.60 1.41
C ALA A 316 -13.29 24.95 2.23
N PHE A 317 -13.30 26.10 2.89
CA PHE A 317 -14.49 26.60 3.59
C PHE A 317 -15.66 26.84 2.65
N ALA A 318 -15.43 27.44 1.48
CA ALA A 318 -16.49 27.69 0.52
C ALA A 318 -17.17 26.38 0.07
N VAL A 319 -16.40 25.30 -0.13
CA VAL A 319 -16.93 23.98 -0.47
C VAL A 319 -17.77 23.40 0.66
N LEU A 320 -17.32 23.48 1.91
CA LEU A 320 -18.08 22.96 3.06
C LEU A 320 -19.38 23.74 3.30
N LEU A 321 -19.38 25.05 3.04
CA LEU A 321 -20.55 25.92 3.19
C LEU A 321 -21.54 25.83 2.03
N GLN A 322 -21.17 25.21 0.91
CA GLN A 322 -22.00 25.12 -0.28
C GLN A 322 -23.40 24.53 -0.03
N PRO A 323 -23.57 23.43 0.75
CA PRO A 323 -24.90 22.91 1.07
C PRO A 323 -25.77 23.90 1.85
N LEU A 324 -25.17 24.69 2.76
CA LEU A 324 -25.90 25.73 3.50
C LEU A 324 -26.35 26.84 2.55
N ALA A 325 -25.50 27.26 1.61
CA ALA A 325 -25.85 28.22 0.59
C ALA A 325 -27.03 27.73 -0.28
N CYS A 326 -27.01 26.46 -0.70
CA CYS A 326 -28.12 25.86 -1.46
C CYS A 326 -29.43 25.84 -0.66
N VAL A 327 -29.39 25.51 0.65
CA VAL A 327 -30.58 25.55 1.52
C VAL A 327 -31.11 26.97 1.65
N LEU A 328 -30.24 27.95 1.90
CA LEU A 328 -30.63 29.36 2.03
C LEU A 328 -31.28 29.88 0.74
N GLN A 329 -30.69 29.56 -0.42
CA GLN A 329 -31.26 29.89 -1.72
C GLN A 329 -32.63 29.22 -1.94
N ALA A 330 -32.77 27.94 -1.63
CA ALA A 330 -34.03 27.21 -1.73
C ALA A 330 -35.12 27.79 -0.80
N THR A 331 -34.74 28.26 0.40
CA THR A 331 -35.70 28.92 1.32
C THR A 331 -36.06 30.35 0.91
N ALA A 332 -35.18 31.03 0.16
CA ALA A 332 -35.42 32.36 -0.37
C ALA A 332 -36.31 32.36 -1.62
N GLN A 333 -36.28 31.27 -2.40
CA GLN A 333 -37.22 31.04 -3.50
C GLN A 333 -38.53 30.48 -2.93
N GLY A 334 -39.45 31.36 -2.54
CA GLY A 334 -40.79 30.98 -2.11
C GLY A 334 -41.56 30.16 -3.16
N PRO A 335 -42.69 29.51 -2.79
CA PRO A 335 -43.47 28.68 -3.71
C PRO A 335 -44.22 29.56 -4.73
N GLY A 336 -43.53 29.95 -5.80
CA GLY A 336 -44.07 30.75 -6.90
C GLY A 336 -43.60 30.19 -8.25
N PRO A 337 -44.41 30.34 -9.32
CA PRO A 337 -44.15 29.66 -10.59
C PRO A 337 -42.85 30.14 -11.22
N SER A 338 -41.99 29.19 -11.58
CA SER A 338 -40.69 29.40 -12.22
C SER A 338 -40.81 30.30 -13.43
N GLY A 339 -40.22 31.48 -13.34
CA GLY A 339 -40.11 32.41 -14.44
C GLY A 339 -38.89 33.30 -14.23
N LEU A 340 -37.87 33.05 -15.05
CA LEU A 340 -36.71 33.90 -15.33
C LEU A 340 -35.99 34.46 -14.10
N LEU A 341 -34.78 33.97 -13.83
CA LEU A 341 -33.63 34.80 -13.49
C LEU A 341 -32.38 33.91 -13.60
N ASP A 342 -31.41 34.37 -14.41
CA ASP A 342 -30.08 33.80 -14.59
C ASP A 342 -29.39 33.57 -13.24
N SER A 343 -29.51 32.36 -12.67
CA SER A 343 -28.49 31.85 -11.76
C SER A 343 -27.46 31.14 -12.62
N THR A 344 -26.18 31.35 -12.31
CA THR A 344 -25.10 30.77 -13.08
C THR A 344 -25.30 29.26 -13.17
N ALA A 345 -25.18 28.68 -14.37
CA ALA A 345 -25.50 27.27 -14.60
C ALA A 345 -24.77 26.30 -13.63
N ALA A 346 -23.61 26.70 -13.10
CA ALA A 346 -22.85 25.98 -12.08
C ALA A 346 -23.57 25.87 -10.72
N ASP A 347 -24.32 26.90 -10.30
CA ASP A 347 -25.08 26.90 -9.03
C ASP A 347 -26.32 25.98 -9.12
N SER A 348 -26.93 25.89 -10.31
CA SER A 348 -28.08 25.00 -10.55
C SER A 348 -27.70 23.52 -10.55
N VAL A 349 -26.57 23.15 -11.17
CA VAL A 349 -26.09 21.75 -11.25
C VAL A 349 -25.61 21.24 -9.90
N THR A 350 -25.01 22.11 -9.07
CA THR A 350 -24.56 21.74 -7.72
C THR A 350 -25.71 21.61 -6.73
N ALA A 351 -26.72 22.47 -6.83
CA ALA A 351 -27.98 22.33 -6.10
C ALA A 351 -28.72 21.03 -6.48
N ASP A 352 -28.81 20.71 -7.78
CA ASP A 352 -29.47 19.51 -8.30
C ASP A 352 -28.75 18.20 -7.93
N MET A 353 -27.44 18.20 -7.65
CA MET A 353 -26.72 17.02 -7.15
C MET A 353 -26.78 16.87 -5.62
N LEU A 354 -26.77 17.98 -4.87
CA LEU A 354 -26.71 17.96 -3.41
C LEU A 354 -28.09 17.76 -2.78
N LEU A 355 -29.13 18.47 -3.26
CA LEU A 355 -30.47 18.48 -2.67
C LEU A 355 -31.22 17.12 -2.73
N PRO A 356 -31.07 16.26 -3.77
CA PRO A 356 -31.71 14.95 -3.77
C PRO A 356 -31.07 13.97 -2.77
N SER A 357 -29.78 14.14 -2.48
CA SER A 357 -29.03 13.29 -1.56
C SER A 357 -29.07 13.86 -0.14
N LYS A 358 -30.21 13.67 0.54
CA LYS A 358 -30.40 14.10 1.94
C LYS A 358 -29.24 13.66 2.86
N ALA A 359 -28.70 12.47 2.65
CA ALA A 359 -27.59 11.95 3.45
C ALA A 359 -26.27 12.71 3.23
N ALA A 360 -25.92 13.06 1.98
CA ALA A 360 -24.71 13.82 1.68
C ALA A 360 -24.80 15.27 2.18
N CYS A 361 -25.97 15.91 2.03
CA CYS A 361 -26.23 17.24 2.58
C CYS A 361 -26.12 17.25 4.12
N VAL A 362 -26.75 16.29 4.81
CA VAL A 362 -26.67 16.21 6.27
C VAL A 362 -25.23 15.94 6.73
N GLY A 363 -24.50 15.04 6.06
CA GLY A 363 -23.10 14.76 6.38
C GLY A 363 -22.21 16.00 6.27
N LEU A 364 -22.30 16.74 5.17
CA LEU A 364 -21.52 17.97 4.97
C LEU A 364 -21.91 19.08 5.94
N LEU A 365 -23.21 19.25 6.23
CA LEU A 365 -23.68 20.22 7.23
C LEU A 365 -23.19 19.88 8.64
N CYS A 366 -23.26 18.60 9.03
CA CYS A 366 -22.72 18.14 10.32
C CYS A 366 -21.21 18.35 10.42
N GLN A 367 -20.45 18.07 9.35
CA GLN A 367 -19.01 18.32 9.29
C GLN A 367 -18.69 19.82 9.40
N THR A 368 -19.45 20.68 8.72
CA THR A 368 -19.30 22.13 8.79
C THR A 368 -19.54 22.65 10.20
N LEU A 369 -20.62 22.19 10.85
CA LEU A 369 -20.96 22.57 12.23
C LEU A 369 -19.92 22.06 13.25
N ALA A 370 -19.43 20.83 13.08
CA ALA A 370 -18.43 20.24 13.97
C ALA A 370 -17.05 20.92 13.90
N HIS A 371 -16.79 21.67 12.84
CA HIS A 371 -15.52 22.35 12.60
C HIS A 371 -15.67 23.88 12.56
N LEU A 372 -16.77 24.41 13.09
CA LEU A 372 -17.01 25.85 13.23
C LEU A 372 -15.91 26.55 14.04
N GLU A 373 -15.30 25.88 15.01
CA GLU A 373 -14.23 26.46 15.83
C GLU A 373 -12.96 26.75 15.01
N LEU A 374 -12.73 26.01 13.91
CA LEU A 374 -11.64 26.29 12.98
C LEU A 374 -11.92 27.54 12.10
N LEU A 375 -13.13 28.12 12.17
CA LEU A 375 -13.51 29.37 11.50
C LEU A 375 -13.21 30.62 12.33
N LEU A 376 -12.91 30.49 13.62
CA LEU A 376 -12.60 31.63 14.48
C LEU A 376 -11.09 31.91 14.43
N PRO A 377 -10.67 33.17 14.22
CA PRO A 377 -9.27 33.55 14.03
C PRO A 377 -8.38 33.32 15.25
#